data_AF-A0A847SIU0-F1
#
_entry.id   AF-A0A847SIU0-F1
#
_cell.length_a   1.000
_cell.length_b   1.000
_cell.length_c   1.000
_cell.angle_alpha   90.00
_cell.angle_beta   90.00
_cell.angle_gamma   90.00
#
_symmetry.space_group_name_H-M   'P 1'
#
loop_
_entity.id
_entity.type
_entity.pdbx_description
1 polymer ?
#
loop_
_entity_poly.entity_id
_entity_poly.type
_entity_poly.pdbx_seq_one_letter_code
_entity_poly.pdbx_strand_id
1 'polypeptide(L)'
;MAGLAIMTMAACSSTKVTSSWRSNNAPQLQKDNKIMVMALVPQKDRTLRSQMENYTVSELRKKGYNAVSALQTYGPQEMGKMTEKQVVQQLQGSDVNQVMTIVMLDKGRERTYVPNYSPYGYYGFWPYYSMWYSRMYAPGYFTYNTKYQWEGNLYDLKSGQLLYSVQSQSFDPPTTERMAILYAQRVVKDMTRQQLLAKQ
;
A
#
# COMPACT_ATOMS: atom_id res chain seq x y z
N MET A 1 -53.15 -5.09 -11.70
CA MET A 1 -52.12 -5.61 -10.77
C MET A 1 -50.88 -4.78 -10.99
N ALA A 2 -50.54 -3.90 -10.03
CA ALA A 2 -49.36 -3.06 -10.12
C ALA A 2 -48.10 -3.92 -9.90
N GLY A 3 -47.25 -4.01 -10.92
CA GLY A 3 -45.98 -4.72 -10.84
C GLY A 3 -45.00 -3.96 -9.95
N LEU A 4 -44.65 -4.56 -8.81
CA LEU A 4 -43.67 -4.06 -7.87
C LEU A 4 -42.28 -4.15 -8.51
N ALA A 5 -41.76 -3.02 -9.02
CA ALA A 5 -40.39 -2.92 -9.50
C ALA A 5 -39.44 -2.95 -8.31
N ILE A 6 -38.80 -4.10 -8.07
CA ILE A 6 -37.75 -4.27 -7.07
C ILE A 6 -36.48 -3.57 -7.60
N MET A 7 -36.26 -2.33 -7.19
CA MET A 7 -34.95 -1.67 -7.33
C MET A 7 -33.99 -2.30 -6.34
N THR A 8 -33.19 -3.27 -6.79
CA THR A 8 -32.02 -3.72 -6.04
C THR A 8 -31.01 -2.57 -6.01
N MET A 9 -30.92 -1.87 -4.88
CA MET A 9 -29.80 -0.97 -4.60
C MET A 9 -28.54 -1.83 -4.46
N ALA A 10 -27.77 -1.98 -5.54
CA ALA A 10 -26.41 -2.49 -5.43
C ALA A 10 -25.64 -1.47 -4.58
N ALA A 11 -25.36 -1.82 -3.33
CA ALA A 11 -24.51 -1.02 -2.46
C ALA A 11 -23.16 -0.83 -3.16
N CYS A 12 -22.91 0.38 -3.67
CA CYS A 12 -21.65 0.73 -4.32
C CYS A 12 -20.54 0.78 -3.27
N SER A 13 -19.96 -0.38 -2.93
CA SER A 13 -18.67 -0.41 -2.26
C SER A 13 -17.65 0.26 -3.17
N SER A 14 -17.11 1.40 -2.75
CA SER A 14 -16.17 2.16 -3.58
C SER A 14 -14.88 2.41 -2.83
N THR A 15 -13.77 2.06 -3.49
CA THR A 15 -12.42 2.51 -3.13
C THR A 15 -12.01 3.57 -4.13
N LYS A 16 -11.64 4.76 -3.62
CA LYS A 16 -11.20 5.87 -4.46
C LYS A 16 -9.81 6.31 -4.06
N VAL A 17 -8.94 6.52 -5.04
CA VAL A 17 -7.71 7.28 -4.86
C VAL A 17 -8.10 8.74 -4.64
N THR A 18 -7.69 9.29 -3.50
CA THR A 18 -8.00 10.66 -3.07
C THR A 18 -6.89 11.63 -3.46
N SER A 19 -5.64 11.17 -3.45
CA SER A 19 -4.47 11.92 -3.90
C SER A 19 -3.39 10.94 -4.37
N SER A 20 -2.54 11.40 -5.27
CA SER A 20 -1.41 10.62 -5.78
C SER A 20 -0.33 11.56 -6.27
N TRP A 21 0.92 11.19 -6.07
CA TRP A 21 2.08 11.95 -6.50
C TRP A 21 3.17 11.01 -7.02
N ARG A 22 3.92 11.45 -8.03
CA ARG A 22 5.12 10.80 -8.55
C ARG A 22 6.26 11.80 -8.52
N SER A 23 7.46 11.34 -8.16
CA SER A 23 8.66 12.17 -8.24
C SER A 23 8.98 12.52 -9.71
N ASN A 24 9.28 13.79 -9.99
CA ASN A 24 9.65 14.25 -11.33
C ASN A 24 10.86 13.50 -11.92
N ASN A 25 11.76 13.00 -11.05
CA ASN A 25 12.97 12.28 -11.44
C ASN A 25 12.80 10.76 -11.37
N ALA A 26 11.62 10.25 -10.97
CA ALA A 26 11.39 8.80 -10.92
C ALA A 26 11.39 8.25 -12.35
N PRO A 27 12.28 7.31 -12.71
CA PRO A 27 12.18 6.65 -14.00
C PRO A 27 10.91 5.79 -14.07
N GLN A 28 10.49 5.43 -15.28
CA GLN A 28 9.51 4.36 -15.42
C GLN A 28 10.12 3.06 -14.87
N LEU A 29 9.34 2.29 -14.11
CA LEU A 29 9.82 1.04 -13.55
C LEU A 29 10.15 0.04 -14.66
N GLN A 30 11.26 -0.66 -14.49
CA GLN A 30 11.64 -1.79 -15.33
C GLN A 30 10.89 -3.04 -14.88
N LYS A 31 10.51 -3.91 -15.82
CA LYS A 31 9.68 -5.08 -15.55
C LYS A 31 10.41 -6.16 -14.74
N ASP A 32 11.72 -6.31 -14.96
CA ASP A 32 12.53 -7.34 -14.32
C ASP A 32 12.92 -6.97 -12.87
N ASN A 33 12.90 -5.67 -12.55
CA ASN A 33 13.16 -5.18 -11.20
C ASN A 33 12.10 -5.71 -10.23
N LYS A 34 12.57 -6.32 -9.14
CA LYS A 34 11.70 -6.96 -8.14
C LYS A 34 11.12 -5.90 -7.20
N ILE A 35 9.79 -5.84 -7.17
CA ILE A 35 8.99 -5.00 -6.28
C ILE A 35 8.53 -5.84 -5.08
N MET A 36 9.01 -5.51 -3.88
CA MET A 36 8.54 -6.10 -2.63
C MET A 36 7.36 -5.31 -2.09
N VAL A 37 6.20 -5.96 -1.91
CA VAL A 37 5.02 -5.33 -1.32
C VAL A 37 4.93 -5.67 0.18
N MET A 38 4.83 -4.64 1.01
CA MET A 38 4.80 -4.73 2.48
C MET A 38 3.57 -4.01 3.02
N ALA A 39 2.64 -4.72 3.66
CA ALA A 39 1.47 -4.11 4.29
C ALA A 39 1.60 -4.00 5.81
N LEU A 40 1.15 -2.87 6.36
CA LEU A 40 0.97 -2.61 7.79
C LEU A 40 -0.50 -2.37 8.09
N VAL A 41 -1.07 -3.31 8.84
CA VAL A 41 -2.46 -3.32 9.31
C VAL A 41 -2.48 -3.75 10.78
N PRO A 42 -3.59 -3.54 11.52
CA PRO A 42 -3.68 -3.97 12.91
C PRO A 42 -3.38 -5.46 13.10
N GLN A 43 -2.75 -5.83 14.21
CA GLN A 43 -2.27 -7.21 14.46
C GLN A 43 -3.37 -8.27 14.40
N LYS A 44 -4.60 -7.91 14.77
CA LYS A 44 -5.80 -8.77 14.70
C LYS A 44 -6.23 -9.08 13.26
N ASP A 45 -5.83 -8.25 12.28
CA ASP A 45 -6.29 -8.30 10.89
C ASP A 45 -5.25 -8.97 9.98
N ARG A 46 -4.66 -10.10 10.42
CA ARG A 46 -3.59 -10.81 9.68
C ARG A 46 -4.02 -11.23 8.27
N THR A 47 -5.27 -11.67 8.12
CA THR A 47 -5.84 -12.03 6.81
C THR A 47 -5.85 -10.83 5.88
N LEU A 48 -6.20 -9.65 6.38
CA LEU A 48 -6.19 -8.41 5.58
C LEU A 48 -4.77 -8.06 5.14
N ARG A 49 -3.75 -8.22 5.99
CA ARG A 49 -2.34 -8.02 5.58
C ARG A 49 -2.00 -8.87 4.35
N SER A 50 -2.30 -10.17 4.43
CA SER A 50 -2.04 -11.10 3.33
C SER A 50 -2.81 -10.73 2.07
N GLN A 51 -4.10 -10.38 2.20
CA GLN A 51 -4.92 -9.96 1.07
C GLN A 51 -4.37 -8.69 0.40
N MET A 52 -4.01 -7.66 1.17
CA MET A 52 -3.47 -6.40 0.64
C MET A 52 -2.18 -6.63 -0.16
N GLU A 53 -1.24 -7.41 0.38
CA GLU A 53 0.01 -7.72 -0.32
C GLU A 53 -0.24 -8.56 -1.57
N ASN A 54 -0.99 -9.66 -1.45
CA ASN A 54 -1.19 -10.61 -2.54
C ASN A 54 -1.96 -10.01 -3.72
N TYR A 55 -3.03 -9.26 -3.45
CA TYR A 55 -3.80 -8.64 -4.52
C TYR A 55 -3.02 -7.53 -5.23
N THR A 56 -2.23 -6.75 -4.49
CA THR A 56 -1.34 -5.74 -5.10
C THR A 56 -0.27 -6.40 -5.96
N VAL A 57 0.36 -7.48 -5.47
CA VAL A 57 1.33 -8.29 -6.23
C VAL A 57 0.67 -8.85 -7.50
N SER A 58 -0.53 -9.41 -7.39
CA SER A 58 -1.28 -9.95 -8.53
C SER A 58 -1.54 -8.86 -9.59
N GLU A 59 -2.00 -7.68 -9.20
CA GLU A 59 -2.27 -6.58 -10.15
C GLU A 59 -0.97 -6.06 -10.82
N LEU A 60 0.14 -5.99 -10.09
CA LEU A 60 1.46 -5.66 -10.67
C LEU A 60 1.92 -6.73 -11.67
N ARG A 61 1.78 -8.02 -11.31
CA ARG A 61 2.14 -9.15 -12.19
C ARG A 61 1.29 -9.19 -13.45
N LYS A 62 -0.01 -8.86 -13.38
CA LYS A 62 -0.88 -8.70 -14.57
C LYS A 62 -0.39 -7.62 -15.54
N LYS A 63 0.39 -6.64 -15.05
CA LYS A 63 1.07 -5.63 -15.88
C LYS A 63 2.46 -6.06 -16.36
N GLY A 64 2.89 -7.28 -16.03
CA GLY A 64 4.17 -7.86 -16.41
C GLY A 64 5.34 -7.44 -15.53
N TYR A 65 5.09 -6.96 -14.32
CA TYR A 65 6.13 -6.59 -13.37
C TYR A 65 6.47 -7.73 -12.41
N ASN A 66 7.75 -7.89 -12.10
CA ASN A 66 8.24 -8.79 -11.07
C ASN A 66 7.87 -8.23 -9.68
N ALA A 67 6.89 -8.83 -9.02
CA ALA A 67 6.46 -8.41 -7.69
C ALA A 67 6.30 -9.60 -6.74
N VAL A 68 6.55 -9.41 -5.45
CA VAL A 68 6.46 -10.43 -4.41
C VAL A 68 5.89 -9.85 -3.11
N SER A 69 5.24 -10.70 -2.30
CA SER A 69 4.72 -10.33 -0.97
C SER A 69 5.80 -10.55 0.08
N ALA A 70 6.00 -9.58 0.96
CA ALA A 70 6.91 -9.72 2.08
C ALA A 70 6.43 -10.77 3.09
N LEU A 71 5.12 -10.86 3.34
CA LEU A 71 4.54 -11.88 4.21
C LEU A 71 4.74 -13.29 3.65
N GLN A 72 4.62 -13.49 2.34
CA GLN A 72 4.91 -14.79 1.71
C GLN A 72 6.42 -15.10 1.69
N THR A 73 7.27 -14.09 1.48
CA THR A 73 8.73 -14.28 1.35
C THR A 73 9.42 -14.51 2.69
N TYR A 74 9.03 -13.77 3.72
CA TYR A 74 9.69 -13.76 5.03
C TYR A 74 8.82 -14.28 6.18
N GLY A 75 7.57 -14.65 5.90
CA GLY A 75 6.63 -15.11 6.91
C GLY A 75 6.13 -13.99 7.82
N PRO A 76 5.47 -14.33 8.95
CA PRO A 76 4.92 -13.36 9.89
C PRO A 76 5.99 -12.68 10.76
N GLN A 77 7.29 -12.86 10.45
CA GLN A 77 8.36 -12.24 11.21
C GLN A 77 8.24 -10.72 11.14
N GLU A 78 8.26 -10.09 12.31
CA GLU A 78 8.06 -8.65 12.41
C GLU A 78 9.35 -7.93 12.03
N MET A 79 9.48 -7.59 10.75
CA MET A 79 10.60 -6.80 10.25
C MET A 79 10.75 -5.51 11.06
N GLY A 80 9.66 -4.91 11.54
CA GLY A 80 9.66 -3.70 12.39
C GLY A 80 10.45 -3.78 13.70
N LYS A 81 10.92 -4.97 14.10
CA LYS A 81 11.83 -5.16 15.25
C LYS A 81 13.31 -5.16 14.87
N MET A 82 13.62 -5.18 13.58
CA MET A 82 14.99 -5.16 13.06
C MET A 82 15.51 -3.73 12.93
N THR A 83 16.83 -3.59 12.82
CA THR A 83 17.47 -2.33 12.43
C THR A 83 17.33 -2.08 10.93
N GLU A 84 17.46 -0.82 10.50
CA GLU A 84 17.46 -0.45 9.08
C GLU A 84 18.45 -1.27 8.27
N LYS A 85 19.68 -1.41 8.78
CA LYS A 85 20.75 -2.16 8.14
C LYS A 85 20.36 -3.63 7.90
N GLN A 86 19.76 -4.28 8.89
CA GLN A 86 19.32 -5.67 8.77
C GLN A 86 18.24 -5.82 7.70
N VAL A 87 17.26 -4.92 7.67
CA VAL A 87 16.18 -4.98 6.68
C VAL A 87 16.67 -4.69 5.28
N VAL A 88 17.50 -3.67 5.10
CA VAL A 88 18.10 -3.35 3.81
C VAL A 88 18.95 -4.52 3.30
N GLN A 89 19.77 -5.13 4.16
CA GLN A 89 20.56 -6.31 3.79
C GLN A 89 19.68 -7.51 3.40
N GLN A 90 18.61 -7.78 4.14
CA GLN A 90 17.69 -8.87 3.85
C GLN A 90 16.96 -8.67 2.51
N LEU A 91 16.51 -7.45 2.22
CA LEU A 91 15.85 -7.10 0.97
C LEU A 91 16.83 -7.17 -0.21
N GLN A 92 18.04 -6.62 -0.06
CA GLN A 92 19.09 -6.68 -1.08
C GLN A 92 19.52 -8.12 -1.36
N GLY A 93 19.70 -8.94 -0.33
CA GLY A 93 20.00 -10.37 -0.47
C GLY A 93 18.88 -11.20 -1.08
N SER A 94 17.69 -10.61 -1.23
CA SER A 94 16.54 -11.20 -1.94
C SER A 94 16.32 -10.54 -3.31
N ASP A 95 17.32 -9.84 -3.86
CA ASP A 95 17.29 -9.11 -5.12
C ASP A 95 16.13 -8.11 -5.25
N VAL A 96 15.70 -7.50 -4.16
CA VAL A 96 14.66 -6.46 -4.19
C VAL A 96 15.25 -5.17 -4.72
N ASN A 97 14.57 -4.55 -5.70
CA ASN A 97 14.97 -3.25 -6.24
C ASN A 97 14.07 -2.12 -5.74
N GLN A 98 12.78 -2.39 -5.55
CA GLN A 98 11.82 -1.42 -5.03
C GLN A 98 10.99 -2.00 -3.88
N VAL A 99 10.59 -1.14 -2.96
CA VAL A 99 9.71 -1.49 -1.84
C VAL A 99 8.44 -0.66 -1.94
N MET A 100 7.30 -1.34 -2.04
CA MET A 100 5.97 -0.74 -1.94
C MET A 100 5.44 -0.98 -0.52
N THR A 101 5.36 0.07 0.29
CA THR A 101 4.70 0.00 1.59
C THR A 101 3.23 0.35 1.45
N ILE A 102 2.36 -0.31 2.21
CA ILE A 102 0.92 -0.06 2.28
C ILE A 102 0.55 0.06 3.75
N VAL A 103 0.12 1.23 4.19
CA VAL A 103 -0.19 1.50 5.61
C VAL A 103 -1.67 1.85 5.75
N MET A 104 -2.36 1.20 6.69
CA MET A 104 -3.69 1.60 7.13
C MET A 104 -3.60 2.81 8.07
N LEU A 105 -4.42 3.84 7.84
CA LEU A 105 -4.45 5.07 8.63
C LEU A 105 -5.80 5.23 9.36
N ASP A 106 -5.78 5.72 10.61
CA ASP A 106 -6.98 6.12 11.38
C ASP A 106 -7.28 7.61 11.16
N LYS A 107 -8.33 7.92 10.38
CA LYS A 107 -8.77 9.28 10.07
C LYS A 107 -9.14 10.10 11.32
N GLY A 108 -9.57 9.46 12.41
CA GLY A 108 -9.91 10.14 13.65
C GLY A 108 -8.70 10.82 14.30
N ARG A 109 -7.52 10.24 14.13
CA ARG A 109 -6.24 10.70 14.72
C ARG A 109 -5.39 11.48 13.73
N GLU A 110 -5.41 11.08 12.46
CA GLU A 110 -4.55 11.66 11.41
C GLU A 110 -5.27 12.75 10.58
N ARG A 111 -6.26 13.45 11.15
CA ARG A 111 -7.19 14.39 10.46
C ARG A 111 -6.54 15.45 9.57
N THR A 112 -5.23 15.64 9.66
CA THR A 112 -4.46 16.68 8.96
C THR A 112 -3.17 16.14 8.34
N TYR A 113 -3.08 14.84 7.98
CA TYR A 113 -1.93 14.37 7.20
C TYR A 113 -2.06 14.82 5.74
N VAL A 114 -1.63 16.05 5.48
CA VAL A 114 -1.27 16.51 4.14
C VAL A 114 0.20 16.13 3.97
N PRO A 115 0.54 15.10 3.18
CA PRO A 115 1.93 14.76 2.93
C PRO A 115 2.62 15.99 2.33
N ASN A 116 3.49 16.62 3.13
CA ASN A 116 4.41 17.62 2.63
C ASN A 116 5.48 16.84 1.88
N TYR A 117 5.24 16.58 0.59
CA TYR A 117 6.16 15.89 -0.31
C TYR A 117 7.41 16.77 -0.53
N SER A 118 8.21 16.94 0.51
CA SER A 118 9.50 17.61 0.41
C SER A 118 10.46 16.65 -0.28
N PRO A 119 11.06 17.03 -1.43
CA PRO A 119 12.09 16.23 -2.08
C PRO A 119 13.35 16.05 -1.21
N TYR A 120 13.43 16.74 -0.07
CA TYR A 120 14.58 16.76 0.83
C TYR A 120 14.24 16.33 2.28
N GLY A 121 13.03 15.79 2.50
CA GLY A 121 12.58 15.34 3.82
C GLY A 121 13.12 13.94 4.17
N TYR A 122 13.59 13.80 5.40
CA TYR A 122 14.12 12.59 6.04
C TYR A 122 13.60 11.23 5.49
N TYR A 123 14.56 10.48 4.92
CA TYR A 123 14.76 9.02 4.89
C TYR A 123 13.81 8.10 4.11
N GLY A 124 14.41 7.09 3.48
CA GLY A 124 13.75 6.12 2.61
C GLY A 124 12.73 5.22 3.30
N PHE A 125 12.37 4.10 2.67
CA PHE A 125 11.21 3.30 3.10
C PHE A 125 11.26 2.87 4.58
N TRP A 126 12.45 2.70 5.16
CA TRP A 126 12.62 2.14 6.49
C TRP A 126 12.20 3.08 7.63
N PRO A 127 12.68 4.34 7.75
CA PRO A 127 12.19 5.24 8.78
C PRO A 127 10.68 5.51 8.70
N TYR A 128 10.13 5.58 7.48
CA TYR A 128 8.67 5.63 7.29
C TYR A 128 7.97 4.38 7.83
N TYR A 129 8.41 3.19 7.41
CA TYR A 129 7.82 1.92 7.79
C TYR A 129 7.92 1.66 9.29
N SER A 130 9.09 1.89 9.90
CA SER A 130 9.33 1.67 11.33
C SER A 130 8.55 2.63 12.22
N MET A 131 8.41 3.90 11.83
CA MET A 131 7.54 4.86 12.51
C MET A 131 6.09 4.36 12.52
N TRP A 132 5.56 3.98 11.35
CA TRP A 132 4.19 3.48 11.24
C TRP A 132 4.00 2.15 11.96
N TYR A 133 4.96 1.24 11.90
CA TYR A 133 4.95 -0.02 12.64
C TYR A 133 4.80 0.25 14.15
N SER A 134 5.61 1.16 14.70
CA SER A 134 5.56 1.52 16.12
C SER A 134 4.20 2.12 16.51
N ARG A 135 3.66 3.03 15.69
CA ARG A 135 2.33 3.64 15.91
C ARG A 135 1.19 2.63 15.79
N MET A 136 1.17 1.85 14.72
CA MET A 136 0.14 0.85 14.38
C MET A 136 -0.07 -0.16 15.51
N TYR A 137 1.01 -0.56 16.17
CA TYR A 137 1.00 -1.56 17.24
C TYR A 137 1.10 -0.96 18.66
N ALA A 138 1.08 0.36 18.78
CA ALA A 138 0.92 1.01 20.07
C ALA A 138 -0.49 0.78 20.64
N PRO A 139 -0.62 0.57 21.97
CA PRO A 139 -1.93 0.39 22.61
C PRO A 139 -2.91 1.50 22.25
N GLY A 140 -4.10 1.12 21.78
CA GLY A 140 -5.19 2.03 21.50
C GLY A 140 -5.05 2.87 20.23
N TYR A 141 -4.10 2.61 19.32
CA TYR A 141 -3.93 3.41 18.09
C TYR A 141 -5.16 3.39 17.17
N PHE A 142 -5.76 2.21 16.94
CA PHE A 142 -7.00 2.10 16.16
C PHE A 142 -8.24 2.16 17.05
N THR A 143 -9.10 3.13 16.77
CA THR A 143 -10.49 3.09 17.21
C THR A 143 -11.33 2.48 16.08
N TYR A 144 -12.32 1.64 16.39
CA TYR A 144 -13.14 0.92 15.40
C TYR A 144 -14.10 1.88 14.65
N ASN A 145 -13.56 2.89 13.99
CA ASN A 145 -14.33 3.75 13.11
C ASN A 145 -14.18 3.25 11.67
N THR A 146 -15.30 3.02 11.01
CA THR A 146 -15.53 2.26 9.76
C THR A 146 -14.95 2.88 8.48
N LYS A 147 -13.95 3.77 8.57
CA LYS A 147 -13.35 4.46 7.42
C LYS A 147 -11.90 4.03 7.23
N TYR A 148 -11.68 3.04 6.38
CA TYR A 148 -10.34 2.61 6.00
C TYR A 148 -9.70 3.61 5.03
N GLN A 149 -8.63 4.24 5.50
CA GLN A 149 -7.72 5.03 4.67
C GLN A 149 -6.41 4.28 4.52
N TRP A 150 -5.85 4.36 3.32
CA TRP A 150 -4.64 3.64 2.98
C TRP A 150 -3.67 4.60 2.33
N GLU A 151 -2.43 4.56 2.78
CA GLU A 151 -1.30 5.21 2.12
C GLU A 151 -0.38 4.15 1.52
N GLY A 152 -0.08 4.30 0.24
CA GLY A 152 0.84 3.45 -0.49
C GLY A 152 2.05 4.26 -0.94
N ASN A 153 3.26 3.84 -0.59
CA ASN A 153 4.49 4.52 -0.97
C ASN A 153 5.46 3.54 -1.64
N LEU A 154 5.95 3.91 -2.83
CA LEU A 154 6.95 3.14 -3.56
C LEU A 154 8.31 3.84 -3.46
N TYR A 155 9.32 3.09 -3.02
CA TYR A 155 10.69 3.56 -2.87
C TYR A 155 11.64 2.76 -3.76
N ASP A 156 12.67 3.43 -4.26
CA ASP A 156 13.87 2.77 -4.75
C ASP A 156 14.72 2.31 -3.56
N LEU A 157 15.06 1.01 -3.50
CA LEU A 157 15.78 0.46 -2.35
C LEU A 157 17.22 0.96 -2.27
N LYS A 158 17.86 1.19 -3.42
CA LYS A 158 19.29 1.55 -3.48
C LYS A 158 19.53 2.99 -3.04
N SER A 159 18.72 3.92 -3.54
CA SER A 159 18.83 5.36 -3.23
C SER A 159 17.99 5.77 -2.01
N GLY A 160 17.00 4.95 -1.61
CA GLY A 160 16.01 5.32 -0.61
C GLY A 160 14.99 6.35 -1.12
N GLN A 161 15.03 6.74 -2.39
CA GLN A 161 14.17 7.79 -2.94
C GLN A 161 12.71 7.32 -2.99
N LEU A 162 11.79 8.17 -2.52
CA LEU A 162 10.36 8.00 -2.75
C LEU A 162 10.03 8.30 -4.22
N LEU A 163 9.62 7.27 -4.96
CA LEU A 163 9.29 7.37 -6.38
C LEU A 163 7.82 7.74 -6.60
N TYR A 164 6.93 7.24 -5.74
CA TYR A 164 5.49 7.41 -5.87
C TYR A 164 4.80 7.28 -4.53
N SER A 165 3.71 8.04 -4.36
CA SER A 165 2.85 7.99 -3.19
C SER A 165 1.39 8.09 -3.62
N VAL A 166 0.51 7.40 -2.90
CA VAL A 166 -0.92 7.40 -3.14
C VAL A 166 -1.69 7.30 -1.85
N GLN A 167 -2.75 8.09 -1.74
CA GLN A 167 -3.74 7.94 -0.70
C GLN A 167 -5.04 7.46 -1.31
N SER A 168 -5.69 6.52 -0.64
CA SER A 168 -6.99 6.03 -1.02
C SER A 168 -7.91 5.85 0.18
N GLN A 169 -9.20 5.93 -0.10
CA GLN A 169 -10.24 5.75 0.90
C GLN A 169 -11.23 4.71 0.40
N SER A 170 -11.54 3.75 1.26
CA SER A 170 -12.60 2.78 1.03
C SER A 170 -13.82 3.13 1.88
N PHE A 171 -15.00 3.15 1.27
CA PHE A 171 -16.27 3.30 1.96
C PHE A 171 -16.95 1.95 2.07
N ASP A 172 -17.04 1.45 3.30
CA ASP A 172 -17.83 0.29 3.71
C ASP A 172 -17.80 -0.90 2.74
N PRO A 173 -16.61 -1.46 2.45
CA PRO A 173 -16.53 -2.65 1.61
C PRO A 173 -17.18 -3.85 2.32
N PRO A 174 -17.97 -4.69 1.62
CA PRO A 174 -18.71 -5.79 2.24
C PRO A 174 -17.79 -6.84 2.88
N THR A 175 -16.53 -6.90 2.44
CA THR A 175 -15.49 -7.77 3.02
C THR A 175 -14.11 -7.09 2.94
N THR A 176 -13.19 -7.51 3.81
CA THR A 176 -11.77 -7.11 3.77
C THR A 176 -11.09 -7.52 2.45
N GLU A 177 -11.53 -8.63 1.88
CA GLU A 177 -11.04 -9.13 0.61
C GLU A 177 -11.42 -8.21 -0.55
N ARG A 178 -12.71 -7.83 -0.61
CA ARG A 178 -13.19 -6.91 -1.64
C ARG A 178 -12.48 -5.56 -1.56
N MET A 179 -12.23 -5.08 -0.35
CA MET A 179 -11.41 -3.89 -0.12
C MET A 179 -10.01 -4.02 -0.72
N ALA A 180 -9.30 -5.12 -0.42
CA ALA A 180 -7.95 -5.34 -0.91
C ALA A 180 -7.89 -5.43 -2.44
N ILE A 181 -8.85 -6.11 -3.06
CA ILE A 181 -8.98 -6.19 -4.53
C ILE A 181 -9.17 -4.78 -5.12
N LEU A 182 -10.13 -4.01 -4.61
CA LEU A 182 -10.44 -2.68 -5.12
C LEU A 182 -9.29 -1.70 -4.91
N TYR A 183 -8.61 -1.77 -3.77
CA TYR A 183 -7.39 -1.01 -3.50
C TYR A 183 -6.32 -1.31 -4.55
N ALA A 184 -5.96 -2.59 -4.71
CA ALA A 184 -4.90 -3.02 -5.62
C ALA A 184 -5.17 -2.57 -7.06
N GLN A 185 -6.39 -2.79 -7.54
CA GLN A 185 -6.81 -2.36 -8.88
C GLN A 185 -6.70 -0.85 -9.06
N ARG A 186 -7.14 -0.07 -8.06
CA ARG A 186 -7.16 1.39 -8.16
C ARG A 186 -5.75 1.98 -8.09
N VAL A 187 -4.90 1.45 -7.22
CA VAL A 187 -3.51 1.90 -7.08
C VAL A 187 -2.68 1.54 -8.32
N VAL A 188 -2.72 0.29 -8.80
CA VAL A 188 -1.96 -0.09 -9.99
C VAL A 188 -2.43 0.67 -11.23
N LYS A 189 -3.75 0.89 -11.37
CA LYS A 189 -4.29 1.77 -12.43
C LYS A 189 -3.77 3.20 -12.31
N ASP A 190 -3.65 3.72 -11.09
CA ASP A 190 -3.09 5.05 -10.87
C ASP A 190 -1.59 5.11 -11.18
N MET A 191 -0.80 4.10 -10.80
CA MET A 191 0.62 4.01 -11.16
C MET A 191 0.82 4.02 -12.69
N THR A 192 -0.04 3.36 -13.46
CA THR A 192 -0.05 3.46 -14.93
C THR A 192 -0.44 4.87 -15.41
N ARG A 193 -1.43 5.51 -14.77
CA ARG A 193 -1.84 6.89 -15.10
C ARG A 193 -0.71 7.90 -14.85
N GLN A 194 0.04 7.73 -13.76
CA GLN A 194 1.22 8.51 -13.42
C GLN A 194 2.43 8.17 -14.30
N GLN A 195 2.30 7.27 -15.28
CA GLN A 195 3.36 6.79 -16.17
C GLN A 195 4.56 6.17 -15.41
N LEU A 196 4.34 5.74 -14.17
CA LEU A 196 5.33 5.01 -13.38
C LEU A 196 5.45 3.57 -13.88
N LEU A 197 4.32 2.99 -14.25
CA LEU A 197 4.25 1.74 -15.01
C LEU A 197 4.00 2.05 -16.49
N ALA A 198 4.52 1.20 -17.37
CA ALA A 198 4.26 1.30 -18.81
C ALA A 198 2.76 1.25 -19.10
N LYS A 199 2.29 2.06 -20.06
CA LYS A 199 0.97 1.87 -20.66
C LYS A 199 1.01 0.57 -21.49
N GLN A 200 -0.01 -0.25 -21.32
CA GLN A 200 -0.26 -1.39 -22.22
C GLN A 200 -0.88 -0.87 -23.50
#